data_AF-A0A485K9K6-F1
#
_entry.id   AF-A0A485K9K6-F1
#
_cell.length_a   1.000
_cell.length_b   1.000
_cell.length_c   1.000
_cell.angle_alpha   90.00
_cell.angle_beta   90.00
_cell.angle_gamma   90.00
#
_symmetry.space_group_name_H-M   'P 1'
#
loop_
_entity.id
_entity.type
_entity.pdbx_description
1 polymer ?
#
loop_
_entity_poly.entity_id
_entity_poly.type
_entity_poly.pdbx_seq_one_letter_code
_entity_poly.pdbx_strand_id
1 'polypeptide(L)'
;MSQDEYQIDVEKYERDVVEMASQIHAKVERYGRAVVSTLYDVAKRKPPAWLHDLLAELTTSKQRIYSVAKTQRAIVRFLYACRNSLRSEIDLKNLLRACGHLDHAFQTWHNECENLSKLIGLLLMQLDLWRTTEERGHFEWCSQNPTRDGRGRHTVPEESKLLEFLAAKPSSLVHIRSSMELLRYLAEFLATLLRTSPFRRWWTVSWTLPRQFIEKRLRDIGVLDDGFGGALPFRWYVAALMSQLDNVIAIAGEESIPTESLWPAHLKGLEEWFLSMPSMPTTNMRQSNEVVQLSSSDEQKVD
;
A
#
# COMPACT_ATOMS: atom_id res chain seq x y z
N MET A 1 53.04 -3.22 -5.82
CA MET A 1 51.83 -2.66 -6.45
C MET A 1 52.05 -1.19 -6.67
N SER A 2 51.95 -0.74 -7.92
CA SER A 2 51.88 0.69 -8.23
C SER A 2 50.53 1.24 -7.75
N GLN A 3 50.45 2.55 -7.53
CA GLN A 3 49.20 3.23 -7.16
C GLN A 3 48.05 2.93 -8.14
N ASP A 4 48.39 2.80 -9.43
CA ASP A 4 47.44 2.49 -10.50
C ASP A 4 46.82 1.09 -10.35
N GLU A 5 47.59 0.11 -9.87
CA GLU A 5 47.13 -1.27 -9.69
C GLU A 5 46.12 -1.38 -8.53
N TYR A 6 46.30 -0.59 -7.48
CA TYR A 6 45.37 -0.50 -6.35
C TYR A 6 44.03 0.16 -6.75
N GLN A 7 44.08 1.19 -7.60
CA GLN A 7 42.89 1.93 -8.02
C GLN A 7 41.98 1.10 -8.94
N ILE A 8 42.56 0.29 -9.82
CA ILE A 8 41.82 -0.63 -10.70
C ILE A 8 41.03 -1.68 -9.89
N ASP A 9 41.58 -2.14 -8.76
CA ASP A 9 40.91 -3.14 -7.90
C ASP A 9 39.71 -2.56 -7.14
N VAL A 10 39.74 -1.28 -6.76
CA VAL A 10 38.61 -0.61 -6.08
C VAL A 10 37.44 -0.39 -7.05
N GLU A 11 37.68 0.14 -8.24
CA GLU A 11 36.61 0.38 -9.23
C GLU A 11 35.93 -0.93 -9.66
N LYS A 12 36.70 -2.00 -9.80
CA LYS A 12 36.17 -3.33 -10.12
C LYS A 12 35.32 -3.87 -8.98
N TYR A 13 35.74 -3.67 -7.73
CA TYR A 13 34.97 -4.05 -6.55
C TYR A 13 33.63 -3.31 -6.48
N GLU A 14 33.63 -1.98 -6.62
CA GLU A 14 32.41 -1.18 -6.57
C GLU A 14 31.42 -1.55 -7.68
N ARG A 15 31.92 -1.73 -8.91
CA ARG A 15 31.10 -2.16 -10.06
C ARG A 15 30.45 -3.51 -9.80
N ASP A 16 31.18 -4.45 -9.23
CA ASP A 16 30.68 -5.79 -8.91
C ASP A 16 29.60 -5.76 -7.82
N VAL A 17 29.74 -4.89 -6.81
CA VAL A 17 28.69 -4.64 -5.80
C VAL A 17 27.42 -4.10 -6.45
N VAL A 18 27.52 -3.05 -7.28
CA VAL A 18 26.38 -2.40 -7.94
C VAL A 18 25.70 -3.32 -8.95
N GLU A 19 26.48 -4.06 -9.75
CA GLU A 19 25.95 -5.00 -10.73
C GLU A 19 25.17 -6.12 -10.03
N MET A 20 25.73 -6.69 -8.96
CA MET A 20 25.06 -7.72 -8.19
C MET A 20 23.77 -7.19 -7.53
N ALA A 21 23.79 -5.99 -6.94
CA ALA A 21 22.61 -5.35 -6.39
C ALA A 21 21.49 -5.21 -7.45
N SER A 22 21.87 -4.79 -8.65
CA SER A 22 20.97 -4.63 -9.80
C SER A 22 20.39 -5.97 -10.26
N GLN A 23 21.21 -7.03 -10.34
CA GLN A 23 20.76 -8.37 -10.68
C GLN A 23 19.78 -8.94 -9.64
N ILE A 24 20.04 -8.69 -8.35
CA ILE A 24 19.15 -9.11 -7.25
C ILE A 24 17.82 -8.37 -7.35
N HIS A 25 17.85 -7.06 -7.57
CA HIS A 25 16.66 -6.25 -7.79
C HIS A 25 15.84 -6.76 -8.98
N ALA A 26 16.46 -6.95 -10.15
CA ALA A 26 15.78 -7.50 -11.32
C ALA A 26 15.16 -8.89 -11.07
N LYS A 27 15.82 -9.75 -10.28
CA LYS A 27 15.26 -11.06 -9.88
C LYS A 27 14.08 -10.91 -8.91
N VAL A 28 14.17 -10.01 -7.94
CA VAL A 28 13.07 -9.74 -7.00
C VAL A 28 11.87 -9.17 -7.74
N GLU A 29 12.08 -8.24 -8.67
CA GLU A 29 11.01 -7.68 -9.52
C GLU A 29 10.38 -8.73 -10.42
N ARG A 30 11.19 -9.58 -11.06
CA ARG A 30 10.71 -10.60 -11.99
C ARG A 30 10.02 -11.78 -11.32
N TYR A 31 10.47 -12.17 -10.12
CA TYR A 31 10.06 -13.43 -9.47
C TYR A 31 9.46 -13.27 -8.07
N GLY A 32 9.40 -12.06 -7.52
CA GLY A 32 8.87 -11.77 -6.18
C GLY A 32 9.73 -12.31 -5.02
N ARG A 33 10.91 -12.88 -5.29
CA ARG A 33 11.79 -13.47 -4.27
C ARG A 33 13.26 -13.39 -4.69
N ALA A 34 14.12 -13.01 -3.74
CA ALA A 34 15.56 -13.15 -3.88
C ALA A 34 15.97 -14.58 -3.51
N VAL A 35 16.79 -15.23 -4.33
CA VAL A 35 17.33 -16.56 -4.02
C VAL A 35 18.53 -16.37 -3.07
N VAL A 36 18.26 -16.43 -1.76
CA VAL A 36 19.26 -16.20 -0.69
C VAL A 36 20.45 -17.17 -0.79
N SER A 37 20.22 -18.40 -1.24
CA SER A 37 21.29 -19.40 -1.41
C SER A 37 22.34 -18.99 -2.45
N THR A 38 21.92 -18.42 -3.58
CA THR A 38 22.84 -17.94 -4.63
C THR A 38 23.71 -16.79 -4.11
N LEU A 39 23.14 -15.92 -3.28
CA LEU A 39 23.82 -14.76 -2.70
C LEU A 39 24.89 -15.20 -1.70
N TYR A 40 24.59 -16.22 -0.89
CA TYR A 40 25.54 -16.83 0.04
C TYR A 40 26.72 -17.50 -0.69
N ASP A 41 26.45 -18.21 -1.79
CA ASP A 41 27.50 -18.89 -2.56
C ASP A 41 28.41 -17.90 -3.29
N VAL A 42 27.87 -16.77 -3.74
CA VAL A 42 28.69 -15.67 -4.30
C VAL A 42 29.52 -15.01 -3.19
N ALA A 43 28.94 -14.73 -2.02
CA ALA A 43 29.63 -14.06 -0.92
C ALA A 43 30.85 -14.84 -0.41
N LYS A 44 30.84 -16.18 -0.45
CA LYS A 44 32.00 -17.02 -0.07
C LYS A 44 33.27 -16.73 -0.87
N ARG A 45 33.13 -16.20 -2.09
CA ARG A 45 34.25 -15.93 -3.01
C ARG A 45 34.65 -14.47 -3.06
N LYS A 46 34.09 -13.63 -2.17
CA LYS A 46 34.27 -12.19 -2.17
C LYS A 46 34.91 -11.73 -0.84
N PRO A 47 35.51 -10.53 -0.79
CA PRO A 47 36.01 -9.96 0.45
C PRO A 47 34.92 -9.86 1.52
N PRO A 48 35.25 -9.95 2.83
CA PRO A 48 34.26 -9.89 3.90
C PRO A 48 33.37 -8.64 3.90
N ALA A 49 33.90 -7.50 3.47
CA ALA A 49 33.16 -6.23 3.36
C ALA A 49 32.11 -6.25 2.23
N TRP A 50 32.29 -7.09 1.21
CA TRP A 50 31.45 -7.11 0.01
C TRP A 50 29.98 -7.36 0.31
N LEU A 51 29.68 -8.29 1.23
CA LEU A 51 28.29 -8.57 1.59
C LEU A 51 27.66 -7.38 2.33
N HIS A 52 28.43 -6.69 3.17
CA HIS A 52 27.94 -5.52 3.88
C HIS A 52 27.66 -4.36 2.92
N ASP A 53 28.58 -4.10 1.98
CA ASP A 53 28.43 -3.05 0.97
C ASP A 53 27.30 -3.38 -0.02
N LEU A 54 27.14 -4.65 -0.41
CA LEU A 54 26.00 -5.12 -1.19
C LEU A 54 24.67 -4.91 -0.44
N LEU A 55 24.62 -5.24 0.86
CA LEU A 55 23.42 -5.01 1.66
C LEU A 55 23.14 -3.52 1.85
N ALA A 56 24.17 -2.70 2.00
CA ALA A 56 24.06 -1.25 2.04
C ALA A 56 23.51 -0.71 0.71
N GLU A 57 24.06 -1.11 -0.43
CA GLU A 57 23.61 -0.72 -1.77
C GLU A 57 22.18 -1.20 -2.07
N LEU A 58 21.83 -2.43 -1.68
CA LEU A 58 20.45 -2.93 -1.72
C LEU A 58 19.52 -2.13 -0.79
N THR A 59 20.05 -1.46 0.22
CA THR A 59 19.28 -0.62 1.15
C THR A 59 19.20 0.83 0.68
N THR A 60 20.22 1.34 -0.01
CA THR A 60 20.23 2.66 -0.66
C THR A 60 19.35 2.65 -1.91
N SER A 61 19.38 1.58 -2.70
CA SER A 61 18.41 1.37 -3.79
C SER A 61 16.99 1.11 -3.26
N LYS A 62 16.84 0.52 -2.05
CA LYS A 62 15.57 0.55 -1.32
C LYS A 62 15.13 1.97 -0.97
N GLN A 63 15.94 3.01 -1.01
CA GLN A 63 15.47 4.38 -0.76
C GLN A 63 14.46 4.84 -1.83
N ARG A 64 14.55 4.30 -3.07
CA ARG A 64 13.47 4.37 -4.09
C ARG A 64 12.28 3.47 -3.74
N ILE A 65 12.50 2.30 -3.15
CA ILE A 65 11.42 1.41 -2.68
C ILE A 65 10.72 2.00 -1.43
N TYR A 66 11.43 2.76 -0.59
CA TYR A 66 10.94 3.46 0.58
C TYR A 66 10.17 4.71 0.17
N SER A 67 10.59 5.42 -0.90
CA SER A 67 9.73 6.43 -1.51
C SER A 67 8.47 5.76 -2.03
N VAL A 68 8.55 4.68 -2.81
CA VAL A 68 7.36 3.96 -3.30
C VAL A 68 6.46 3.44 -2.17
N ALA A 69 7.00 2.91 -1.07
CA ALA A 69 6.20 2.43 0.07
C ALA A 69 5.55 3.58 0.85
N LYS A 70 6.29 4.68 1.05
CA LYS A 70 5.75 5.91 1.66
C LYS A 70 4.66 6.50 0.78
N THR A 71 4.88 6.53 -0.53
CA THR A 71 3.92 6.97 -1.54
C THR A 71 2.73 6.02 -1.58
N GLN A 72 2.90 4.71 -1.45
CA GLN A 72 1.82 3.74 -1.40
C GLN A 72 0.91 3.99 -0.19
N ARG A 73 1.49 4.16 1.01
CA ARG A 73 0.74 4.52 2.22
C ARG A 73 -0.07 5.81 1.99
N ALA A 74 0.58 6.86 1.50
CA ALA A 74 -0.05 8.15 1.27
C ALA A 74 -1.20 8.05 0.24
N ILE A 75 -0.96 7.38 -0.88
CA ILE A 75 -1.95 7.17 -1.95
C ILE A 75 -3.14 6.37 -1.43
N VAL A 76 -2.91 5.23 -0.76
CA VAL A 76 -4.01 4.38 -0.29
C VAL A 76 -4.85 5.13 0.75
N ARG A 77 -4.22 5.87 1.68
CA ARG A 77 -4.95 6.69 2.66
C ARG A 77 -5.73 7.82 1.99
N PHE A 78 -5.11 8.53 1.05
CA PHE A 78 -5.77 9.60 0.30
C PHE A 78 -6.97 9.07 -0.49
N LEU A 79 -6.79 8.00 -1.27
CA LEU A 79 -7.88 7.40 -2.04
C LEU A 79 -8.98 6.86 -1.13
N TYR A 80 -8.63 6.30 0.03
CA TYR A 80 -9.59 5.86 1.03
C TYR A 80 -10.39 7.04 1.64
N ALA A 81 -9.75 8.18 1.88
CA ALA A 81 -10.43 9.40 2.31
C ALA A 81 -11.41 9.90 1.23
N CYS A 82 -11.02 9.79 -0.05
CA CYS A 82 -11.84 10.16 -1.20
C CYS A 82 -12.82 9.07 -1.67
N ARG A 83 -13.00 7.97 -0.92
CA ARG A 83 -13.73 6.78 -1.38
C ARG A 83 -15.15 7.06 -1.91
N ASN A 84 -15.87 8.01 -1.29
CA ASN A 84 -17.24 8.35 -1.70
C ASN A 84 -17.31 9.07 -3.06
N SER A 85 -16.18 9.63 -3.52
CA SER A 85 -16.04 10.35 -4.79
C SER A 85 -15.43 9.49 -5.90
N LEU A 86 -14.90 8.30 -5.58
CA LEU A 86 -14.26 7.40 -6.53
C LEU A 86 -15.27 6.38 -7.08
N ARG A 87 -15.97 6.72 -8.17
CA ARG A 87 -17.00 5.87 -8.81
C ARG A 87 -16.65 5.38 -10.22
N SER A 88 -15.65 6.00 -10.82
CA SER A 88 -15.20 5.75 -12.20
C SER A 88 -13.66 5.83 -12.29
N GLU A 89 -13.07 5.34 -13.38
CA GLU A 89 -11.63 5.46 -13.63
C GLU A 89 -11.26 6.91 -13.90
N ILE A 90 -12.23 7.68 -14.43
CA ILE A 90 -12.11 9.10 -14.66
C ILE A 90 -11.95 9.84 -13.32
N ASP A 91 -12.72 9.47 -12.29
CA ASP A 91 -12.58 10.03 -10.94
C ASP A 91 -11.20 9.74 -10.37
N LEU A 92 -10.69 8.51 -10.55
CA LEU A 92 -9.34 8.16 -10.14
C LEU A 92 -8.29 9.02 -10.84
N LYS A 93 -8.37 9.17 -12.17
CA LYS A 93 -7.44 10.01 -12.94
C LYS A 93 -7.47 11.46 -12.46
N ASN A 94 -8.66 12.00 -12.21
CA ASN A 94 -8.83 13.36 -11.72
C ASN A 94 -8.23 13.54 -10.31
N LEU A 95 -8.44 12.60 -9.42
CA LEU A 95 -7.89 12.61 -8.07
C LEU A 95 -6.36 12.43 -8.06
N LEU A 96 -5.81 11.56 -8.91
CA LEU A 96 -4.36 11.41 -9.04
C LEU A 96 -3.71 12.68 -9.61
N ARG A 97 -4.34 13.36 -10.57
CA ARG A 97 -3.86 14.67 -11.04
C ARG A 97 -3.89 15.72 -9.92
N ALA A 98 -4.95 15.75 -9.12
CA ALA A 98 -5.05 16.63 -7.96
C ALA A 98 -3.92 16.37 -6.95
N CYS A 99 -3.62 15.10 -6.65
CA CYS A 99 -2.47 14.70 -5.81
C CYS A 99 -1.13 15.19 -6.35
N GLY A 100 -0.96 15.24 -7.68
CA GLY A 100 0.23 15.79 -8.33
C GLY A 100 0.58 17.20 -7.89
N HIS A 101 -0.40 18.01 -7.47
CA HIS A 101 -0.16 19.38 -7.02
C HIS A 101 0.35 19.47 -5.58
N LEU A 102 0.30 18.38 -4.82
CA LEU A 102 0.52 18.39 -3.36
C LEU A 102 1.89 17.82 -2.97
N ASP A 103 2.47 16.97 -3.82
CA ASP A 103 3.79 16.38 -3.60
C ASP A 103 4.56 16.29 -4.92
N HIS A 104 5.65 17.05 -5.03
CA HIS A 104 6.53 17.06 -6.20
C HIS A 104 7.11 15.67 -6.52
N ALA A 105 7.39 14.86 -5.50
CA ALA A 105 7.90 13.50 -5.71
C ALA A 105 6.82 12.61 -6.34
N PHE A 106 5.57 12.74 -5.88
CA PHE A 106 4.44 12.06 -6.50
C PHE A 106 4.17 12.58 -7.91
N GLN A 107 4.27 13.89 -8.15
CA GLN A 107 4.09 14.48 -9.48
C GLN A 107 5.12 13.97 -10.49
N THR A 108 6.39 13.91 -10.08
CA THR A 108 7.48 13.38 -10.89
C THR A 108 7.18 11.93 -11.27
N TRP A 109 6.85 11.10 -10.27
CA TRP A 109 6.47 9.71 -10.50
C TRP A 109 5.22 9.55 -11.38
N HIS A 110 4.21 10.40 -11.20
CA HIS A 110 2.99 10.43 -12.02
C HIS A 110 3.30 10.72 -13.48
N ASN A 111 4.23 11.63 -13.76
CA ASN A 111 4.63 11.99 -15.12
C ASN A 111 5.50 10.91 -15.79
N GLU A 112 6.28 10.16 -15.01
CA GLU A 112 7.12 9.06 -15.50
C GLU A 112 6.32 7.78 -15.81
N CYS A 113 5.17 7.58 -15.15
CA CYS A 113 4.36 6.37 -15.29
C CYS A 113 3.22 6.54 -16.31
N GLU A 114 3.51 6.19 -17.56
CA GLU A 114 2.46 6.02 -18.58
C GLU A 114 1.49 4.92 -18.11
N ASN A 115 0.24 5.29 -17.82
CA ASN A 115 -0.82 4.43 -17.22
C ASN A 115 -0.80 4.27 -15.69
N LEU A 116 -0.35 5.27 -14.93
CA LEU A 116 -0.43 5.25 -13.47
C LEU A 116 -1.83 4.89 -12.93
N SER A 117 -2.92 5.39 -13.54
CA SER A 117 -4.29 5.06 -13.11
C SER A 117 -4.57 3.56 -13.15
N LYS A 118 -4.07 2.86 -14.16
CA LYS A 118 -4.21 1.40 -14.30
C LYS A 118 -3.40 0.67 -13.23
N LEU A 119 -2.18 1.12 -12.95
CA LEU A 119 -1.34 0.56 -11.89
C LEU A 119 -2.01 0.72 -10.52
N ILE A 120 -2.53 1.91 -10.21
CA ILE A 120 -3.25 2.17 -8.97
C ILE A 120 -4.55 1.36 -8.90
N GLY A 121 -5.27 1.22 -10.03
CA GLY A 121 -6.43 0.34 -10.13
C GLY A 121 -6.11 -1.11 -9.76
N LEU A 122 -5.05 -1.66 -10.37
CA LEU A 122 -4.56 -3.01 -10.04
C LEU A 122 -4.14 -3.15 -8.58
N LEU A 123 -3.47 -2.14 -8.03
CA LEU A 123 -3.08 -2.13 -6.62
C LEU A 123 -4.32 -2.17 -5.71
N LEU A 124 -5.28 -1.29 -5.94
CA LEU A 124 -6.50 -1.24 -5.12
C LEU A 124 -7.33 -2.52 -5.23
N MET A 125 -7.38 -3.14 -6.42
CA MET A 125 -7.97 -4.47 -6.59
C MET A 125 -7.22 -5.53 -5.79
N GLN A 126 -5.87 -5.53 -5.84
CA GLN A 126 -5.04 -6.47 -5.07
C GLN A 126 -5.23 -6.31 -3.56
N LEU A 127 -5.47 -5.08 -3.09
CA LEU A 127 -5.76 -4.79 -1.69
C LEU A 127 -7.22 -5.10 -1.28
N ASP A 128 -8.04 -5.64 -2.18
CA ASP A 128 -9.50 -5.84 -2.03
C ASP A 128 -10.18 -4.55 -1.54
N LEU A 129 -9.66 -3.39 -1.96
CA LEU A 129 -10.27 -2.08 -1.74
C LEU A 129 -11.25 -1.74 -2.86
N TRP A 130 -11.07 -2.36 -4.03
CA TRP A 130 -11.74 -2.00 -5.25
C TRP A 130 -12.26 -3.23 -6.01
N ARG A 131 -13.56 -3.25 -6.33
CA ARG A 131 -14.16 -4.19 -7.28
C ARG A 131 -14.77 -3.48 -8.48
N THR A 132 -14.57 -4.10 -9.65
CA THR A 132 -15.25 -3.75 -10.89
C THR A 132 -16.58 -4.48 -10.95
N THR A 133 -17.69 -3.75 -11.06
CA THR A 133 -18.98 -4.36 -11.41
C THR A 133 -19.02 -4.58 -12.92
N GLU A 134 -19.32 -5.81 -13.36
CA GLU A 134 -19.31 -6.22 -14.77
C GLU A 134 -20.20 -5.33 -15.66
N GLU A 135 -21.28 -4.77 -15.09
CA GLU A 135 -22.33 -4.16 -15.91
C GLU A 135 -22.02 -2.75 -16.41
N ARG A 136 -21.09 -2.00 -15.81
CA ARG A 136 -20.93 -0.56 -16.13
C ARG A 136 -19.53 0.04 -16.01
N GLY A 137 -18.51 -0.76 -15.69
CA GLY A 137 -17.20 -0.19 -15.31
C GLY A 137 -17.31 0.72 -14.08
N HIS A 138 -18.39 0.59 -13.31
CA HIS A 138 -18.54 1.21 -12.02
C HIS A 138 -17.70 0.46 -11.00
N PHE A 139 -17.37 1.23 -10.00
CA PHE A 139 -16.31 0.94 -9.09
C PHE A 139 -16.89 1.05 -7.71
N GLU A 140 -16.94 -0.11 -7.05
CA GLU A 140 -17.44 -0.20 -5.69
C GLU A 140 -16.26 -0.41 -4.76
N TRP A 141 -16.20 0.43 -3.74
CA TRP A 141 -15.34 0.16 -2.59
C TRP A 141 -15.87 -1.09 -1.91
N CYS A 142 -15.01 -2.07 -1.70
CA CYS A 142 -15.39 -3.26 -0.94
C CYS A 142 -15.92 -2.78 0.41
N SER A 143 -17.25 -2.91 0.59
CA SER A 143 -17.92 -2.47 1.79
C SER A 143 -17.26 -3.16 2.98
N GLN A 144 -17.07 -2.38 4.04
CA GLN A 144 -16.48 -2.83 5.29
C GLN A 144 -17.09 -4.19 5.65
N ASN A 145 -16.23 -5.17 5.98
CA ASN A 145 -16.67 -6.39 6.62
C ASN A 145 -17.66 -5.97 7.72
N PRO A 146 -18.88 -6.55 7.82
CA PRO A 146 -19.89 -6.08 8.76
C PRO A 146 -19.21 -5.93 10.10
N THR A 147 -19.13 -4.68 10.58
CA THR A 147 -18.35 -4.33 11.76
C THR A 147 -18.82 -5.27 12.86
N ARG A 148 -18.00 -6.27 13.18
CA ARG A 148 -18.19 -7.06 14.39
C ARG A 148 -18.08 -6.05 15.50
N ASP A 149 -19.08 -5.97 16.38
CA ASP A 149 -19.15 -4.98 17.44
C ASP A 149 -17.78 -4.86 18.12
N GLY A 150 -17.00 -3.84 17.73
CA GLY A 150 -15.57 -3.71 18.03
C GLY A 150 -15.27 -3.48 19.51
N ARG A 151 -16.30 -3.58 20.36
CA ARG A 151 -16.26 -3.54 21.82
C ARG A 151 -15.73 -4.86 22.41
N GLY A 152 -14.87 -5.57 21.69
CA GLY A 152 -14.09 -6.66 22.26
C GLY A 152 -13.28 -6.14 23.44
N ARG A 153 -13.37 -6.81 24.60
CA ARG A 153 -12.77 -6.38 25.89
C ARG A 153 -11.24 -6.36 25.93
N HIS A 154 -10.58 -6.70 24.83
CA HIS A 154 -9.15 -6.96 24.79
C HIS A 154 -8.48 -5.96 23.85
N THR A 155 -7.89 -4.91 24.41
CA THR A 155 -7.05 -3.97 23.66
C THR A 155 -5.59 -4.43 23.72
N VAL A 156 -4.84 -4.17 22.65
CA VAL A 156 -3.39 -4.36 22.64
C VAL A 156 -2.73 -3.06 23.13
N PRO A 157 -1.68 -3.09 23.97
CA PRO A 157 -0.98 -1.88 24.35
C PRO A 157 -0.44 -1.14 23.12
N GLU A 158 -0.60 0.17 23.02
CA GLU A 158 -0.18 0.93 21.82
C GLU A 158 -0.79 0.40 20.50
N GLU A 159 -2.04 -0.06 20.54
CA GLU A 159 -2.78 -0.55 19.36
C GLU A 159 -2.75 0.46 18.19
N SER A 160 -2.80 1.76 18.48
CA SER A 160 -2.66 2.84 17.48
C SER A 160 -1.38 2.72 16.64
N LYS A 161 -0.23 2.48 17.28
CA LYS A 161 1.07 2.32 16.61
C LYS A 161 1.13 1.04 15.80
N LEU A 162 0.50 -0.04 16.29
CA LEU A 162 0.39 -1.28 15.54
C LEU A 162 -0.44 -1.08 14.27
N LEU A 163 -1.63 -0.48 14.39
CA LEU A 163 -2.48 -0.21 13.23
C LEU A 163 -1.80 0.72 12.23
N GLU A 164 -1.08 1.74 12.72
CA GLU A 164 -0.28 2.62 11.86
C GLU A 164 0.82 1.85 11.12
N PHE A 165 1.54 0.96 11.80
CA PHE A 165 2.55 0.11 11.19
C PHE A 165 1.96 -0.81 10.12
N LEU A 166 0.83 -1.46 10.40
CA LEU A 166 0.14 -2.31 9.41
C LEU A 166 -0.31 -1.48 8.20
N ALA A 167 -0.87 -0.28 8.44
CA ALA A 167 -1.34 0.61 7.39
C ALA A 167 -0.20 1.23 6.57
N ALA A 168 1.04 1.19 7.07
CA ALA A 168 2.19 1.74 6.37
C ALA A 168 2.60 0.93 5.13
N LYS A 169 2.28 -0.36 5.06
CA LYS A 169 2.62 -1.22 3.92
C LYS A 169 1.47 -2.17 3.58
N PRO A 170 0.35 -1.66 3.03
CA PRO A 170 -0.84 -2.47 2.79
C PRO A 170 -0.59 -3.62 1.80
N SER A 171 0.31 -3.45 0.82
CA SER A 171 0.74 -4.53 -0.08
C SER A 171 1.36 -5.70 0.68
N SER A 172 2.18 -5.44 1.71
CA SER A 172 2.82 -6.49 2.50
C SER A 172 1.78 -7.34 3.23
N LEU A 173 0.68 -6.74 3.71
CA LEU A 173 -0.40 -7.47 4.39
C LEU A 173 -1.01 -8.54 3.49
N VAL A 174 -1.26 -8.24 2.21
CA VAL A 174 -1.83 -9.19 1.25
C VAL A 174 -0.93 -10.41 1.02
N HIS A 175 0.37 -10.31 1.32
CA HIS A 175 1.30 -11.44 1.20
C HIS A 175 1.42 -12.26 2.49
N ILE A 176 0.88 -11.77 3.62
CA ILE A 176 0.87 -12.51 4.89
C ILE A 176 -0.25 -13.54 4.83
N ARG A 177 0.10 -14.77 4.48
CA ARG A 177 -0.80 -15.91 4.28
C ARG A 177 -0.62 -17.00 5.32
N SER A 178 0.14 -16.77 6.38
CA SER A 178 0.34 -17.74 7.46
C SER A 178 0.64 -17.05 8.77
N SER A 179 0.32 -17.73 9.86
CA SER A 179 0.65 -17.24 11.20
C SER A 179 2.15 -16.97 11.39
N MET A 180 3.03 -17.74 10.75
CA MET A 180 4.48 -17.53 10.85
C MET A 180 4.90 -16.24 10.16
N GLU A 181 4.33 -15.92 9.00
CA GLU A 181 4.58 -14.66 8.31
C GLU A 181 4.08 -13.46 9.11
N LEU A 182 2.90 -13.58 9.75
CA LEU A 182 2.40 -12.54 10.64
C LEU A 182 3.33 -12.33 11.83
N LEU A 183 3.79 -13.41 12.47
CA LEU A 183 4.76 -13.32 13.57
C LEU A 183 6.05 -12.62 13.14
N ARG A 184 6.58 -12.95 11.96
CA ARG A 184 7.76 -12.27 11.39
C ARG A 184 7.49 -10.78 11.18
N TYR A 185 6.33 -10.44 10.64
CA TYR A 185 5.94 -9.05 10.40
C TYR A 185 5.78 -8.25 11.72
N LEU A 186 5.23 -8.89 12.76
CA LEU A 186 5.17 -8.30 14.11
C LEU A 186 6.55 -8.16 14.76
N ALA A 187 7.50 -9.03 14.45
CA ALA A 187 8.89 -8.88 14.89
C ALA A 187 9.56 -7.65 14.24
N GLU A 188 9.25 -7.36 12.98
CA GLU A 188 9.66 -6.10 12.33
C GLU A 188 9.06 -4.89 13.06
N PHE A 189 7.78 -4.94 13.41
CA PHE A 189 7.14 -3.88 14.21
C PHE A 189 7.87 -3.68 15.56
N LEU A 190 8.13 -4.75 16.30
CA LEU A 190 8.89 -4.70 17.56
C LEU A 190 10.26 -4.04 17.43
N ALA A 191 10.93 -4.26 16.29
CA ALA A 191 12.23 -3.64 16.02
C ALA A 191 12.15 -2.12 15.83
N THR A 192 10.98 -1.59 15.44
CA THR A 192 10.75 -0.14 15.33
C THR A 192 10.41 0.54 16.66
N LEU A 193 10.10 -0.24 17.71
CA LEU A 193 9.69 0.29 19.01
C LEU A 193 10.87 0.50 19.96
N LEU A 194 10.80 1.59 20.73
CA LEU A 194 11.71 1.86 21.84
C LEU A 194 11.67 0.72 22.88
N ARG A 195 12.78 0.52 23.61
CA ARG A 195 12.86 -0.53 24.64
C ARG A 195 11.84 -0.35 25.78
N THR A 196 11.43 0.89 26.05
CA THR A 196 10.48 1.27 27.10
C THR A 196 9.00 1.16 26.67
N SER A 197 8.74 0.85 25.40
CA SER A 197 7.39 0.70 24.84
C SER A 197 6.52 -0.24 25.69
N PRO A 198 5.30 0.17 26.07
CA PRO A 198 4.30 -0.71 26.67
C PRO A 198 4.04 -1.98 25.84
N PHE A 199 3.95 -1.87 24.51
CA PHE A 199 3.76 -3.03 23.64
C PHE A 199 4.92 -4.03 23.78
N ARG A 200 6.16 -3.53 23.76
CA ARG A 200 7.36 -4.40 23.90
C ARG A 200 7.42 -5.08 25.26
N ARG A 201 7.13 -4.35 26.34
CA ARG A 201 7.06 -4.93 27.70
C ARG A 201 5.99 -6.02 27.78
N TRP A 202 4.78 -5.74 27.29
CA TRP A 202 3.70 -6.70 27.22
C TRP A 202 4.08 -7.95 26.42
N TRP A 203 4.70 -7.78 25.25
CA TRP A 203 5.15 -8.88 24.41
C TRP A 203 6.12 -9.83 25.15
N THR A 204 7.03 -9.28 25.96
CA THR A 204 8.01 -10.08 26.71
C THR A 204 7.41 -10.82 27.91
N VAL A 205 6.41 -10.24 28.59
CA VAL A 205 5.83 -10.83 29.82
C VAL A 205 4.53 -11.61 29.60
N SER A 206 4.00 -11.61 28.37
CA SER A 206 2.75 -12.31 28.05
C SER A 206 2.94 -13.83 28.08
N TRP A 207 2.13 -14.50 28.90
CA TRP A 207 2.06 -15.97 28.95
C TRP A 207 1.40 -16.57 27.71
N THR A 208 0.51 -15.82 27.06
CA THR A 208 -0.06 -16.19 25.76
C THR A 208 0.85 -15.69 24.66
N LEU A 209 1.04 -16.50 23.61
CA LEU A 209 1.82 -16.09 22.44
C LEU A 209 1.23 -14.77 21.88
N PRO A 210 1.97 -13.65 21.87
CA PRO A 210 1.44 -12.34 21.47
C PRO A 210 0.78 -12.35 20.08
N ARG A 211 1.30 -13.20 19.19
CA ARG A 211 0.71 -13.49 17.87
C ARG A 211 -0.76 -13.88 17.96
N GLN A 212 -1.14 -14.84 18.80
CA GLN A 212 -2.52 -15.33 18.91
C GLN A 212 -3.46 -14.23 19.43
N PHE A 213 -2.97 -13.43 20.37
CA PHE A 213 -3.73 -12.31 20.92
C PHE A 213 -3.96 -11.23 19.85
N ILE A 214 -2.93 -10.89 19.09
CA ILE A 214 -3.02 -9.91 17.99
C ILE A 214 -3.89 -10.46 16.85
N GLU A 215 -3.73 -11.72 16.45
CA GLU A 215 -4.58 -12.39 15.46
C GLU A 215 -6.06 -12.29 15.86
N LYS A 216 -6.38 -12.65 17.11
CA LYS A 216 -7.73 -12.54 17.65
C LYS A 216 -8.22 -11.09 17.65
N ARG A 217 -7.40 -10.15 18.14
CA ARG A 217 -7.76 -8.73 18.16
C ARG A 217 -8.03 -8.18 16.77
N LEU A 218 -7.18 -8.46 15.79
CA LEU A 218 -7.36 -8.03 14.39
C LEU A 218 -8.64 -8.59 13.78
N ARG A 219 -9.06 -9.81 14.17
CA ARG A 219 -10.36 -10.39 13.79
C ARG A 219 -11.53 -9.69 14.48
N ASP A 220 -11.38 -9.39 15.77
CA ASP A 220 -12.42 -8.72 16.56
C ASP A 220 -12.72 -7.30 16.00
N ILE A 221 -11.70 -6.59 15.51
CA ILE A 221 -11.86 -5.26 14.88
C ILE A 221 -12.15 -5.32 13.37
N GLY A 222 -12.33 -6.52 12.80
CA GLY A 222 -12.68 -6.73 11.40
C GLY A 222 -11.56 -6.48 10.38
N VAL A 223 -10.29 -6.36 10.82
CA VAL A 223 -9.12 -6.15 9.95
C VAL A 223 -8.63 -7.46 9.32
N LEU A 224 -8.84 -8.59 10.01
CA LEU A 224 -8.41 -9.91 9.59
C LEU A 224 -9.59 -10.89 9.60
N ASP A 225 -9.69 -11.76 8.59
CA ASP A 225 -10.60 -12.91 8.58
C ASP A 225 -9.86 -14.23 8.45
N ASP A 226 -10.58 -15.30 8.78
CA ASP A 226 -10.30 -16.62 8.23
C ASP A 226 -10.62 -16.60 6.72
N GLY A 227 -9.66 -16.97 5.87
CA GLY A 227 -9.93 -17.01 4.43
C GLY A 227 -10.94 -18.10 4.06
N PHE A 228 -11.58 -17.93 2.89
CA PHE A 228 -12.59 -18.87 2.41
C PHE A 228 -12.04 -20.28 2.28
N GLY A 229 -12.69 -21.24 2.94
CA GLY A 229 -12.44 -22.68 2.74
C GLY A 229 -11.13 -23.20 3.33
N GLY A 230 -10.49 -22.50 4.28
CA GLY A 230 -9.28 -22.98 4.98
C GLY A 230 -8.00 -23.03 4.14
N ALA A 231 -8.08 -22.76 2.83
CA ALA A 231 -6.93 -22.78 1.92
C ALA A 231 -5.98 -21.59 2.12
N LEU A 232 -6.51 -20.44 2.54
CA LEU A 232 -5.73 -19.28 2.95
C LEU A 232 -6.14 -18.94 4.39
N PRO A 233 -5.26 -19.06 5.38
CA PRO A 233 -5.64 -18.83 6.77
C PRO A 233 -5.95 -17.36 7.04
N PHE A 234 -5.44 -16.42 6.22
CA PHE A 234 -5.65 -14.99 6.41
C PHE A 234 -6.20 -14.29 5.17
N ARG A 235 -7.26 -13.51 5.41
CA ARG A 235 -7.76 -12.47 4.52
C ARG A 235 -7.69 -11.12 5.23
N TRP A 236 -7.03 -10.15 4.60
CA TRP A 236 -6.87 -8.81 5.16
C TRP A 236 -7.91 -7.86 4.56
N TYR A 237 -8.59 -7.10 5.41
CA TYR A 237 -9.50 -6.03 4.99
C TYR A 237 -8.83 -4.68 5.20
N VAL A 238 -8.09 -4.22 4.19
CA VAL A 238 -7.34 -2.96 4.26
C VAL A 238 -8.26 -1.77 4.50
N ALA A 239 -9.49 -1.79 3.96
CA ALA A 239 -10.49 -0.75 4.20
C ALA A 239 -10.88 -0.66 5.69
N ALA A 240 -11.07 -1.81 6.34
CA ALA A 240 -11.36 -1.86 7.78
C ALA A 240 -10.16 -1.34 8.59
N LEU A 241 -8.93 -1.70 8.21
CA LEU A 241 -7.72 -1.17 8.85
C LEU A 241 -7.63 0.35 8.78
N MET A 242 -7.91 0.94 7.62
CA MET A 242 -7.93 2.40 7.47
C MET A 242 -9.05 3.03 8.32
N SER A 243 -10.24 2.42 8.34
CA SER A 243 -11.36 2.87 9.19
C SER A 243 -10.99 2.89 10.67
N GLN A 244 -10.35 1.83 11.16
CA GLN A 244 -9.92 1.71 12.56
C GLN A 244 -8.85 2.74 12.90
N LEU A 245 -7.91 2.98 11.98
CA LEU A 245 -6.89 4.00 12.16
C LEU A 245 -7.49 5.41 12.24
N ASP A 246 -8.45 5.73 11.38
CA ASP A 246 -9.14 7.03 11.41
C ASP A 246 -9.94 7.23 12.70
N ASN A 247 -10.63 6.19 13.19
CA ASN A 247 -11.33 6.22 14.47
C ASN A 247 -10.36 6.47 15.65
N VAL A 248 -9.21 5.79 15.65
CA VAL A 248 -8.19 5.97 16.70
C VAL A 248 -7.59 7.37 16.67
N ILE A 249 -7.36 7.94 15.47
CA ILE A 249 -6.87 9.31 15.33
C ILE A 249 -7.92 10.32 15.79
N ALA A 250 -9.20 10.10 15.47
CA ALA A 250 -10.29 10.97 15.91
C ALA A 250 -10.38 11.03 17.45
N ILE A 251 -10.36 9.87 18.12
CA ILE A 251 -10.39 9.78 19.58
C ILE A 251 -9.16 10.46 20.20
N ALA A 252 -7.96 10.24 19.65
CA ALA A 252 -6.74 10.86 20.15
C ALA A 252 -6.71 12.39 19.96
N GLY A 253 -7.36 12.90 18.91
CA GLY A 253 -7.46 14.33 18.62
C GLY A 253 -8.35 15.09 19.62
N GLU A 254 -9.35 14.43 20.18
CA GLU A 254 -10.27 15.04 21.17
C GLU A 254 -9.62 15.22 22.55
N GLU A 255 -8.56 14.46 22.89
CA GLU A 255 -7.90 14.51 24.20
C GLU A 255 -6.75 15.53 24.33
N SER A 256 -6.44 16.30 23.28
CA SER A 256 -5.57 17.51 23.31
C SER A 256 -4.12 17.37 23.82
N ILE A 257 -3.18 17.20 22.88
CA ILE A 257 -1.81 17.80 22.87
C ILE A 257 -1.52 18.10 21.39
N PRO A 258 -0.86 19.22 21.01
CA PRO A 258 -0.54 19.53 19.62
C PRO A 258 0.35 18.43 19.04
N THR A 259 -0.30 17.45 18.39
CA THR A 259 0.38 16.45 17.61
C THR A 259 0.75 17.16 16.32
N GLU A 260 1.97 17.70 16.25
CA GLU A 260 2.58 17.97 14.95
C GLU A 260 2.36 16.72 14.08
N SER A 261 1.68 16.96 12.98
CA SER A 261 0.58 16.11 12.56
C SER A 261 1.04 14.81 11.90
N LEU A 262 0.38 13.71 12.28
CA LEU A 262 0.40 12.40 11.60
C LEU A 262 -0.07 12.48 10.13
N TRP A 263 -0.71 13.59 9.78
CA TRP A 263 -0.85 14.07 8.41
C TRP A 263 0.31 15.03 8.16
N PRO A 264 1.20 14.78 7.19
CA PRO A 264 2.16 15.81 6.79
C PRO A 264 1.44 17.15 6.61
N ALA A 265 2.01 18.26 7.08
CA ALA A 265 1.34 19.57 7.03
C ALA A 265 0.78 19.93 5.63
N HIS A 266 1.40 19.39 4.57
CA HIS A 266 0.95 19.52 3.18
C HIS A 266 -0.37 18.81 2.85
N LEU A 267 -0.84 17.87 3.68
CA LEU A 267 -2.13 17.19 3.51
C LEU A 267 -3.27 17.82 4.33
N LYS A 268 -3.01 18.72 5.29
CA LYS A 268 -4.07 19.45 6.01
C LYS A 268 -4.81 20.44 5.09
N GLY A 269 -4.06 21.14 4.24
CA GLY A 269 -4.64 21.97 3.19
C GLY A 269 -5.47 21.17 2.18
N LEU A 270 -5.31 19.85 2.15
CA LEU A 270 -6.00 18.94 1.24
C LEU A 270 -7.45 18.68 1.66
N GLU A 271 -7.69 18.51 2.97
CA GLU A 271 -9.03 18.38 3.52
C GLU A 271 -9.80 19.70 3.36
N GLU A 272 -9.17 20.83 3.68
CA GLU A 272 -9.74 22.17 3.49
C GLU A 272 -9.99 22.48 2.00
N TRP A 273 -9.03 22.18 1.12
CA TRP A 273 -9.19 22.36 -0.34
C TRP A 273 -10.30 21.46 -0.90
N PHE A 274 -10.38 20.21 -0.47
CA PHE A 274 -11.42 19.27 -0.91
C PHE A 274 -12.81 19.66 -0.44
N LEU A 275 -12.95 20.09 0.83
CA LEU A 275 -14.20 20.64 1.37
C LEU A 275 -14.59 21.98 0.70
N SER A 276 -13.62 22.69 0.10
CA SER A 276 -13.86 23.94 -0.64
C SER A 276 -14.15 23.75 -2.14
N MET A 277 -13.98 22.55 -2.71
CA MET A 277 -14.25 22.33 -4.13
C MET A 277 -15.76 22.39 -4.41
N PRO A 278 -16.22 23.19 -5.39
CA PRO A 278 -17.61 23.17 -5.81
C PRO A 278 -17.96 21.77 -6.30
N SER A 279 -19.09 21.23 -5.84
CA SER A 279 -19.59 19.92 -6.28
C SER A 279 -19.57 19.87 -7.80
N MET A 280 -18.73 19.00 -8.36
CA MET A 280 -18.64 18.83 -9.81
C MET A 280 -20.04 18.53 -10.36
N PRO A 281 -20.50 19.25 -11.40
CA PRO A 281 -21.80 18.99 -11.98
C PRO A 281 -21.82 17.54 -12.47
N THR A 282 -22.74 16.74 -11.92
CA THR A 282 -23.04 15.42 -12.45
C THR A 282 -23.63 15.61 -13.83
N THR A 283 -22.80 15.52 -14.86
CA THR A 283 -23.24 15.60 -16.25
C THR A 283 -24.16 14.43 -16.52
N ASN A 284 -25.47 14.68 -16.42
CA ASN A 284 -26.51 13.78 -16.88
C ASN A 284 -26.38 13.70 -18.41
N MET A 285 -25.55 12.77 -18.90
CA MET A 285 -25.55 12.36 -20.31
C MET A 285 -26.86 11.62 -20.57
N ARG A 286 -27.93 12.38 -20.79
CA ARG A 286 -29.14 11.90 -21.45
C ARG A 286 -28.76 11.72 -22.92
N GLN A 287 -28.52 10.48 -23.33
CA GLN A 287 -28.35 10.13 -24.74
C GLN A 287 -29.62 10.54 -25.51
N SER A 288 -29.47 11.50 -26.39
CA SER A 288 -30.45 11.80 -27.44
C SER A 288 -30.48 10.61 -28.39
N ASN A 289 -31.48 9.74 -28.26
CA ASN A 289 -31.86 8.81 -29.33
C ASN A 289 -32.53 9.62 -30.44
N GLU A 290 -31.74 10.15 -31.38
CA GLU A 290 -32.26 10.50 -32.69
C GLU A 290 -32.52 9.21 -33.48
N VAL A 291 -33.80 8.85 -33.55
CA VAL A 291 -34.32 7.80 -34.41
C VAL A 291 -34.18 8.28 -35.86
N VAL A 292 -33.18 7.76 -36.57
CA VAL A 292 -33.11 7.87 -38.02
C VAL A 292 -34.22 6.99 -38.60
N GLN A 293 -35.34 7.60 -39.00
CA GLN A 293 -36.35 6.96 -39.84
C GLN A 293 -35.77 6.73 -41.24
N LEU A 294 -35.35 5.50 -41.54
CA LEU A 294 -35.13 5.04 -42.90
C LEU A 294 -36.48 4.89 -43.59
N SER A 295 -36.73 5.80 -44.54
CA SER A 295 -37.89 5.76 -45.42
C SER A 295 -37.70 4.61 -46.42
N SER A 296 -38.56 3.60 -46.29
CA SER A 296 -38.74 2.53 -47.27
C SER A 296 -39.59 3.08 -48.42
N SER A 297 -38.97 3.38 -49.57
CA SER A 297 -39.69 3.65 -50.80
C SER A 297 -39.95 2.35 -51.54
N ASP A 298 -41.22 1.95 -51.55
CA ASP A 298 -41.83 1.13 -52.58
C ASP A 298 -41.73 1.80 -53.96
N GLU A 299 -41.45 1.03 -55.01
CA GLU A 299 -41.83 1.20 -56.44
C GLU A 299 -40.97 0.22 -57.27
N GLN A 300 -41.41 -0.53 -58.27
CA GLN A 300 -42.70 -0.72 -58.93
C GLN A 300 -42.55 -1.94 -59.86
N LYS A 301 -43.63 -2.70 -60.05
CA LYS A 301 -43.79 -3.69 -61.14
C LYS A 301 -43.84 -2.95 -62.49
N VAL A 302 -43.20 -3.51 -63.52
CA VAL A 302 -43.63 -3.38 -64.93
C VAL A 302 -43.41 -4.73 -65.61
N ASP A 303 -44.35 -5.05 -66.50
CA ASP A 303 -44.62 -6.30 -67.22
C ASP A 303 -43.44 -7.00 -67.92
#